data_AF-A0A966X5B9-F1
#
_entry.id   AF-A0A966X5B9-F1
#
_cell.length_a   1.000
_cell.length_b   1.000
_cell.length_c   1.000
_cell.angle_alpha   90.00
_cell.angle_beta   90.00
_cell.angle_gamma   90.00
#
_symmetry.space_group_name_H-M   'P 1'
#
loop_
_entity.id
_entity.type
_entity.pdbx_description
1 polymer ?
#
loop_
_entity_poly.entity_id
_entity_poly.type
_entity_poly.pdbx_seq_one_letter_code
_entity_poly.pdbx_strand_id
1 'polypeptide(L)'
;MNVMSRFRFATTLLIVVAMTSCQQLPMVQSPSSNFNSRVNHLIIHFTSENFGESLRILTGSVDRPVSAHYLLPEPGDPTYDQSALVIYELVPTELRAWHAGVSYWAGKTGLNDQSIGIEIVNESRCLESIKALANSPAFEDRCVFKPFSDEQI
;
A
#
# COMPACT_ATOMS: atom_id res chain seq x y z
N MET A 1 40.55 -41.80 18.51
CA MET A 1 39.19 -41.68 19.08
C MET A 1 38.63 -43.08 19.29
N ASN A 2 38.20 -43.41 20.52
CA ASN A 2 37.86 -44.78 20.93
C ASN A 2 36.46 -45.19 20.42
N VAL A 3 36.29 -46.45 20.01
CA VAL A 3 35.06 -46.98 19.35
C VAL A 3 33.79 -46.73 20.19
N MET A 4 33.88 -46.83 21.52
CA MET A 4 32.77 -46.51 22.45
C MET A 4 32.31 -45.05 22.43
N SER A 5 33.19 -44.09 22.10
CA SER A 5 32.85 -42.66 22.01
C SER A 5 32.06 -42.35 20.73
N ARG A 6 32.37 -43.02 19.62
CA ARG A 6 31.60 -42.89 18.36
C ARG A 6 30.21 -43.49 18.49
N PHE A 7 30.07 -44.61 19.20
CA PHE A 7 28.78 -45.24 19.46
C PHE A 7 27.88 -44.35 20.33
N ARG A 8 28.43 -43.76 21.40
CA ARG A 8 27.69 -42.82 22.28
C ARG A 8 27.23 -41.57 21.53
N PHE A 9 28.10 -40.93 20.75
CA PHE A 9 27.72 -39.77 19.93
C PHE A 9 26.65 -40.10 18.89
N ALA A 10 26.77 -41.24 18.20
CA ALA A 10 25.76 -41.67 17.23
C ALA A 10 24.40 -41.96 17.89
N THR A 11 24.40 -42.54 19.09
CA THR A 11 23.17 -42.84 19.84
C THR A 11 22.49 -41.56 20.35
N THR A 12 23.27 -40.59 20.86
CA THR A 12 22.73 -39.29 21.30
C THR A 12 22.17 -38.48 20.12
N LEU A 13 22.82 -38.51 18.95
CA LEU A 13 22.33 -37.84 17.74
C LEU A 13 21.00 -38.45 17.25
N LEU A 14 20.84 -39.77 17.31
CA LEU A 14 19.61 -40.47 16.92
C LEU A 14 18.40 -40.11 17.80
N ILE A 15 18.62 -39.92 19.11
CA ILE A 15 17.58 -39.53 20.08
C ILE A 15 17.14 -38.09 19.88
N VAL A 16 18.06 -37.17 19.56
CA VAL A 16 17.73 -35.76 19.28
C VAL A 16 16.91 -35.62 17.99
N VAL A 17 17.22 -36.40 16.95
CA VAL A 17 16.44 -36.44 15.70
C VAL A 17 15.03 -37.01 15.91
N ALA A 18 14.84 -37.96 16.82
CA ALA A 18 13.54 -38.51 17.15
C ALA A 18 12.61 -37.53 17.90
N MET A 19 13.18 -36.55 18.61
CA MET A 19 12.44 -35.57 19.43
C MET A 19 12.00 -34.32 18.66
N THR A 20 12.43 -34.13 17.39
CA THR A 20 12.04 -32.97 16.56
C THR A 20 10.80 -33.24 15.70
N SER A 21 9.92 -34.14 16.14
CA SER A 21 8.64 -34.38 15.50
C SER A 21 7.70 -33.22 15.80
N CYS A 22 7.72 -32.18 14.97
CA CYS A 22 6.76 -31.09 15.06
C CYS A 22 5.37 -31.64 14.68
N GLN A 23 4.58 -32.08 15.67
CA GLN A 23 3.19 -32.46 15.40
C GLN A 23 2.38 -31.17 15.17
N GLN A 24 2.10 -30.87 13.91
CA GLN A 24 1.08 -29.90 13.55
C GLN A 24 -0.28 -30.58 13.70
N LEU A 25 -1.14 -30.00 14.55
CA LEU A 25 -2.53 -30.44 14.66
C LEU A 25 -3.23 -30.27 13.30
N PRO A 26 -4.05 -31.23 12.86
CA PRO A 26 -4.76 -31.12 11.59
C PRO A 26 -5.77 -29.97 11.63
N MET A 27 -5.76 -29.15 10.58
CA MET A 27 -6.74 -28.09 10.40
C MET A 27 -7.96 -28.66 9.64
N VAL A 28 -9.15 -28.56 10.23
CA VAL A 28 -10.41 -28.91 9.56
C VAL A 28 -11.01 -27.64 8.98
N GLN A 29 -11.28 -27.62 7.67
CA GLN A 29 -11.95 -26.51 7.01
C GLN A 29 -13.46 -26.61 7.22
N SER A 30 -14.06 -25.58 7.80
CA SER A 30 -15.52 -25.43 7.97
C SER A 30 -15.89 -24.00 7.58
N PRO A 31 -16.10 -23.71 6.28
CA PRO A 31 -16.32 -22.36 5.80
C PRO A 31 -17.64 -21.80 6.36
N SER A 32 -17.62 -20.53 6.78
CA SER A 32 -18.81 -19.83 7.28
C SER A 32 -19.42 -18.95 6.18
N SER A 33 -20.75 -18.88 6.14
CA SER A 33 -21.48 -17.87 5.37
C SER A 33 -21.46 -16.48 6.00
N ASN A 34 -20.96 -16.36 7.24
CA ASN A 34 -21.10 -15.15 8.07
C ASN A 34 -19.81 -14.30 8.02
N PHE A 35 -19.49 -13.74 6.87
CA PHE A 35 -18.34 -12.83 6.70
C PHE A 35 -18.68 -11.69 5.74
N ASN A 36 -17.84 -10.66 5.74
CA ASN A 36 -17.86 -9.55 4.78
C ASN A 36 -16.41 -9.17 4.40
N SER A 37 -16.26 -8.18 3.53
CA SER A 37 -14.94 -7.66 3.14
C SER A 37 -14.30 -6.85 4.26
N ARG A 38 -12.96 -6.88 4.34
CA ARG A 38 -12.18 -5.96 5.17
C ARG A 38 -12.20 -4.54 4.60
N VAL A 39 -12.17 -4.43 3.28
CA VAL A 39 -12.26 -3.16 2.57
C VAL A 39 -13.71 -2.70 2.57
N ASN A 40 -13.93 -1.46 3.04
CA ASN A 40 -15.24 -0.81 3.09
C ASN A 40 -15.18 0.68 2.73
N HIS A 41 -14.02 1.20 2.31
CA HIS A 41 -13.85 2.56 1.80
C HIS A 41 -13.08 2.57 0.48
N LEU A 42 -13.40 3.54 -0.37
CA LEU A 42 -12.58 3.95 -1.50
C LEU A 42 -12.13 5.40 -1.24
N ILE A 43 -10.83 5.65 -1.31
CA ILE A 43 -10.25 6.98 -1.08
C ILE A 43 -9.53 7.40 -2.35
N ILE A 44 -9.92 8.55 -2.88
CA ILE A 44 -9.36 9.14 -4.09
C ILE A 44 -8.48 10.31 -3.70
N HIS A 45 -7.29 10.35 -4.26
CA HIS A 45 -6.25 11.36 -4.05
C HIS A 45 -5.75 11.88 -5.40
N PHE A 46 -5.05 13.01 -5.36
CA PHE A 46 -4.23 13.45 -6.49
C PHE A 46 -2.78 13.61 -6.06
N THR A 47 -1.85 13.36 -7.00
CA THR A 47 -0.43 13.18 -6.67
C THR A 47 0.34 14.47 -6.44
N SER A 48 -0.12 15.60 -7.01
CA SER A 48 0.62 16.88 -7.06
C SER A 48 1.93 16.84 -7.87
N GLU A 49 2.16 15.76 -8.62
CA GLU A 49 3.38 15.50 -9.40
C GLU A 49 3.01 14.92 -10.77
N ASN A 50 3.92 14.97 -11.74
CA ASN A 50 3.77 14.23 -13.00
C ASN A 50 3.83 12.71 -12.77
N PHE A 51 3.49 11.92 -13.79
CA PHE A 51 3.41 10.46 -13.73
C PHE A 51 4.72 9.81 -13.32
N GLY A 52 5.84 10.19 -13.94
CA GLY A 52 7.14 9.60 -13.65
C GLY A 52 7.56 9.79 -12.19
N GLU A 53 7.37 11.00 -11.66
CA GLU A 53 7.67 11.31 -10.27
C GLU A 53 6.66 10.67 -9.31
N SER A 54 5.38 10.66 -9.66
CA SER A 54 4.32 9.98 -8.89
C SER A 54 4.62 8.49 -8.74
N LEU A 55 4.96 7.82 -9.84
CA LEU A 55 5.31 6.40 -9.84
C LEU A 55 6.57 6.15 -9.00
N ARG A 56 7.59 7.02 -9.13
CA ARG A 56 8.83 6.93 -8.33
C ARG A 56 8.55 7.07 -6.83
N ILE A 57 7.70 8.00 -6.42
CA ILE A 57 7.36 8.22 -5.00
C ILE A 57 6.54 7.05 -4.45
N LEU A 58 5.53 6.58 -5.19
CA LEU A 58 4.58 5.57 -4.71
C LEU A 58 5.14 4.13 -4.72
N THR A 59 6.26 3.89 -5.42
CA THR A 59 6.91 2.56 -5.51
C THR A 59 8.33 2.54 -4.96
N GLY A 60 8.99 3.70 -4.87
CA GLY A 60 10.39 3.81 -4.50
C GLY A 60 10.64 3.89 -3.00
N SER A 61 11.92 3.71 -2.63
CA SER A 61 12.39 4.01 -1.28
C SER A 61 12.65 5.51 -1.14
N VAL A 62 11.77 6.21 -0.41
CA VAL A 62 11.85 7.65 -0.13
C VAL A 62 11.85 7.90 1.39
N ASP A 63 12.30 9.08 1.82
CA ASP A 63 12.39 9.44 3.25
C ASP A 63 11.05 9.35 3.99
N ARG A 64 9.94 9.59 3.28
CA ARG A 64 8.57 9.51 3.78
C ARG A 64 7.78 8.53 2.92
N PRO A 65 7.85 7.23 3.21
CA PRO A 65 7.27 6.23 2.33
C PRO A 65 5.74 6.31 2.33
N VAL A 66 5.18 6.31 1.14
CA VAL A 66 3.75 6.31 0.85
C VAL A 66 3.50 5.37 -0.33
N SER A 67 2.30 4.86 -0.46
CA SER A 67 1.89 4.03 -1.59
C SER A 67 0.37 4.07 -1.76
N ALA A 68 -0.09 3.70 -2.95
CA ALA A 68 -1.51 3.55 -3.26
C ALA A 68 -1.79 2.16 -3.83
N HIS A 69 -3.06 1.79 -3.99
CA HIS A 69 -3.41 0.56 -4.67
C HIS A 69 -3.35 0.77 -6.18
N TYR A 70 -3.88 1.90 -6.65
CA TYR A 70 -3.91 2.26 -8.07
C TYR A 70 -3.35 3.66 -8.32
N LEU A 71 -2.66 3.81 -9.45
CA LEU A 71 -2.22 5.09 -10.01
C LEU A 71 -2.82 5.26 -11.42
N LEU A 72 -3.50 6.38 -11.66
CA LEU A 72 -4.07 6.75 -12.95
C LEU A 72 -3.24 7.90 -13.57
N PRO A 73 -2.63 7.71 -14.76
CA PRO A 73 -1.85 8.75 -15.43
C PRO A 73 -2.71 9.92 -15.95
N GLU A 74 -2.05 11.03 -16.30
CA GLU A 74 -2.65 12.17 -17.01
C GLU A 74 -2.33 12.08 -18.51
N PRO A 75 -3.33 12.18 -19.41
CA PRO A 75 -3.08 12.21 -20.84
C PRO A 75 -2.16 13.36 -21.25
N GLY A 76 -1.18 13.08 -22.11
CA GLY A 76 -0.24 14.08 -22.58
C GLY A 76 0.86 14.46 -21.59
N ASP A 77 0.92 13.81 -20.43
CA ASP A 77 2.06 13.91 -19.52
C ASP A 77 3.34 13.42 -20.25
N PRO A 78 4.38 14.26 -20.40
CA PRO A 78 5.60 13.89 -21.13
C PRO A 78 6.41 12.78 -20.45
N THR A 79 6.12 12.46 -19.19
CA THR A 79 6.74 11.38 -18.42
C THR A 79 5.96 10.06 -18.49
N TYR A 80 4.77 10.08 -19.11
CA TYR A 80 3.95 8.90 -19.36
C TYR A 80 4.21 8.37 -20.78
N ASP A 81 4.69 7.13 -20.89
CA ASP A 81 5.22 6.57 -22.15
C ASP A 81 4.18 5.82 -22.99
N GLN A 82 2.98 5.58 -22.46
CA GLN A 82 1.94 4.85 -23.16
C GLN A 82 1.07 5.79 -24.00
N SER A 83 0.66 5.33 -25.17
CA SER A 83 -0.24 6.06 -26.06
C SER A 83 -1.71 6.04 -25.62
N ALA A 84 -2.08 5.09 -24.76
CA ALA A 84 -3.41 4.96 -24.18
C ALA A 84 -3.31 5.06 -22.65
N LEU A 85 -4.37 5.56 -22.00
CA LEU A 85 -4.46 5.51 -20.54
C LEU A 85 -4.55 4.06 -20.06
N VAL A 86 -3.69 3.72 -19.11
CA VAL A 86 -3.62 2.42 -18.44
C VAL A 86 -3.60 2.66 -16.93
N ILE A 87 -4.35 1.84 -16.19
CA ILE A 87 -4.36 1.87 -14.73
C ILE A 87 -3.18 1.04 -14.23
N TYR A 88 -2.37 1.62 -13.33
CA TYR A 88 -1.23 0.94 -12.72
C TYR A 88 -1.64 0.41 -11.34
N GLU A 89 -1.63 -0.90 -11.17
CA GLU A 89 -1.73 -1.53 -9.84
C GLU A 89 -0.35 -1.52 -9.17
N LEU A 90 -0.24 -0.83 -8.04
CA LEU A 90 1.01 -0.71 -7.29
C LEU A 90 1.04 -1.62 -6.06
N VAL A 91 -0.12 -1.83 -5.43
CA VAL A 91 -0.30 -2.72 -4.27
C VAL A 91 -1.59 -3.51 -4.46
N PRO A 92 -1.55 -4.86 -4.41
CA PRO A 92 -2.77 -5.68 -4.44
C PRO A 92 -3.78 -5.28 -3.36
N THR A 93 -5.08 -5.32 -3.67
CA THR A 93 -6.17 -4.84 -2.79
C THR A 93 -6.36 -5.63 -1.48
N GLU A 94 -5.68 -6.77 -1.38
CA GLU A 94 -5.65 -7.70 -0.26
C GLU A 94 -4.57 -7.32 0.74
N LEU A 95 -3.63 -6.48 0.30
CA LEU A 95 -2.55 -5.90 1.09
C LEU A 95 -2.89 -4.45 1.45
N ARG A 96 -2.14 -3.91 2.41
CA ARG A 96 -2.35 -2.57 2.93
C ARG A 96 -1.41 -1.57 2.26
N ALA A 97 -1.92 -0.71 1.38
CA ALA A 97 -1.20 0.47 0.91
C ALA A 97 -1.12 1.59 1.97
N TRP A 98 -0.20 2.55 1.80
CA TRP A 98 0.06 3.62 2.76
C TRP A 98 -0.34 4.99 2.17
N HIS A 99 -1.65 5.26 2.06
CA HIS A 99 -2.20 6.44 1.36
C HIS A 99 -3.01 7.39 2.26
N ALA A 100 -3.75 6.88 3.26
CA ALA A 100 -4.69 7.68 4.05
C ALA A 100 -4.04 8.37 5.27
N GLY A 101 -2.85 7.95 5.69
CA GLY A 101 -2.18 8.48 6.88
C GLY A 101 -3.05 8.45 8.16
N VAL A 102 -2.88 9.47 9.01
CA VAL A 102 -3.76 9.70 10.16
C VAL A 102 -5.12 10.17 9.65
N SER A 103 -6.13 9.31 9.76
CA SER A 103 -7.43 9.47 9.10
C SER A 103 -8.58 9.04 10.00
N TYR A 104 -9.76 9.66 9.78
CA TYR A 104 -11.02 9.30 10.44
C TYR A 104 -12.21 9.47 9.49
N TRP A 105 -13.07 8.45 9.41
CA TRP A 105 -14.35 8.55 8.69
C TRP A 105 -15.36 7.58 9.29
N ALA A 106 -16.63 8.01 9.42
CA ALA A 106 -17.74 7.17 9.89
C ALA A 106 -17.45 6.33 11.15
N GLY A 107 -16.77 6.92 12.15
CA GLY A 107 -16.42 6.22 13.40
C GLY A 107 -15.20 5.30 13.32
N LYS A 108 -14.48 5.29 12.20
CA LYS A 108 -13.28 4.48 11.97
C LYS A 108 -12.04 5.36 11.89
N THR A 109 -10.93 4.88 12.44
CA THR A 109 -9.60 5.52 12.35
C THR A 109 -8.65 4.63 11.55
N GLY A 110 -7.55 5.22 11.04
CA GLY A 110 -6.50 4.45 10.38
C GLY A 110 -7.00 3.76 9.11
N LEU A 111 -7.56 4.55 8.19
CA LEU A 111 -8.36 4.03 7.09
C LEU A 111 -7.59 3.11 6.12
N ASN A 112 -6.26 3.20 6.06
CA ASN A 112 -5.42 2.26 5.29
C ASN A 112 -5.77 0.78 5.54
N ASP A 113 -6.22 0.43 6.76
CA ASP A 113 -6.52 -0.96 7.12
C ASP A 113 -7.81 -1.49 6.48
N GLN A 114 -8.62 -0.62 5.89
CA GLN A 114 -9.97 -0.93 5.40
C GLN A 114 -10.34 -0.16 4.12
N SER A 115 -9.36 0.38 3.40
CA SER A 115 -9.59 1.19 2.21
C SER A 115 -8.74 0.77 1.02
N ILE A 116 -9.32 0.94 -0.17
CA ILE A 116 -8.56 1.02 -1.43
C ILE A 116 -8.23 2.50 -1.69
N GLY A 117 -7.03 2.74 -2.20
CA GLY A 117 -6.48 4.06 -2.47
C GLY A 117 -6.19 4.21 -3.94
N ILE A 118 -6.78 5.22 -4.56
CA ILE A 118 -6.54 5.59 -5.96
C ILE A 118 -5.86 6.95 -5.96
N GLU A 119 -4.68 7.03 -6.57
CA GLU A 119 -3.98 8.28 -6.87
C GLU A 119 -4.21 8.62 -8.33
N ILE A 120 -4.64 9.85 -8.61
CA ILE A 120 -4.81 10.37 -9.96
C ILE A 120 -3.69 11.39 -10.20
N VAL A 121 -2.90 11.19 -11.26
CA VAL A 121 -1.88 12.15 -11.66
C VAL A 121 -2.54 13.47 -12.02
N ASN A 122 -2.18 14.49 -11.27
CA ASN A 122 -2.63 15.86 -11.47
C ASN A 122 -1.70 16.79 -10.68
N GLU A 123 -1.08 17.74 -11.38
CA GLU A 123 -0.09 18.66 -10.80
C GLU A 123 -0.73 19.87 -10.06
N SER A 124 -1.92 19.69 -9.47
CA SER A 124 -2.48 20.66 -8.53
C SER A 124 -1.53 20.82 -7.35
N ARG A 125 -1.32 22.05 -6.89
CA ARG A 125 -0.37 22.34 -5.81
C ARG A 125 -0.67 23.63 -5.08
N CYS A 126 -0.16 23.75 -3.87
CA CYS A 126 -0.17 24.99 -3.10
C CYS A 126 1.23 25.57 -2.98
N LEU A 127 1.31 26.90 -2.95
CA LEU A 127 2.57 27.64 -2.85
C LEU A 127 3.18 27.59 -1.43
N GLU A 128 2.39 27.17 -0.45
CA GLU A 128 2.78 26.98 0.93
C GLU A 128 2.25 25.64 1.44
N SER A 129 2.77 25.16 2.57
CA SER A 129 2.32 23.89 3.15
C SER A 129 0.83 23.94 3.50
N ILE A 130 0.10 22.85 3.26
CA ILE A 130 -1.31 22.72 3.67
C ILE A 130 -1.48 22.97 5.17
N LYS A 131 -0.49 22.62 6.01
CA LYS A 131 -0.53 22.91 7.45
C LYS A 131 -0.58 24.41 7.76
N ALA A 132 0.04 25.25 6.92
CA ALA A 132 0.01 26.69 7.06
C ALA A 132 -1.27 27.32 6.45
N LEU A 133 -1.81 26.70 5.40
CA LEU A 133 -2.96 27.22 4.66
C LEU A 133 -4.32 26.68 5.14
N ALA A 134 -4.37 25.54 5.84
CA ALA A 134 -5.61 24.91 6.24
C ALA A 134 -6.45 25.85 7.13
N ASN A 135 -7.69 26.10 6.73
CA ASN A 135 -8.64 27.04 7.34
C ASN A 135 -8.27 28.52 7.20
N SER A 136 -7.27 28.86 6.37
CA SER A 136 -6.96 30.24 6.02
C SER A 136 -7.89 30.74 4.91
N PRO A 137 -8.39 31.98 4.98
CA PRO A 137 -9.07 32.61 3.85
C PRO A 137 -8.21 32.68 2.58
N ALA A 138 -6.88 32.63 2.73
CA ALA A 138 -5.95 32.68 1.61
C ALA A 138 -5.74 31.32 0.92
N PHE A 139 -6.39 30.25 1.37
CA PHE A 139 -6.21 28.91 0.80
C PHE A 139 -6.48 28.89 -0.72
N GLU A 140 -7.57 29.50 -1.14
CA GLU A 140 -8.01 29.51 -2.55
C GLU A 140 -7.04 30.30 -3.44
N ASP A 141 -6.49 31.42 -2.94
CA ASP A 141 -5.53 32.25 -3.68
C ASP A 141 -4.11 31.66 -3.75
N ARG A 142 -3.80 30.72 -2.84
CA ARG A 142 -2.45 30.17 -2.65
C ARG A 142 -2.31 28.76 -3.23
N CYS A 143 -3.40 28.19 -3.73
CA CYS A 143 -3.44 26.87 -4.35
C CYS A 143 -3.89 27.00 -5.81
N VAL A 144 -3.31 26.17 -6.66
CA VAL A 144 -3.69 26.03 -8.07
C VAL A 144 -4.29 24.65 -8.22
N PHE A 145 -5.58 24.59 -8.55
CA PHE A 145 -6.29 23.36 -8.84
C PHE A 145 -6.47 23.24 -10.34
N LYS A 146 -5.79 22.25 -10.95
CA LYS A 146 -5.95 21.92 -12.35
C LYS A 146 -7.20 21.05 -12.52
N PRO A 147 -8.01 21.24 -13.59
CA PRO A 147 -9.06 20.29 -13.91
C PRO A 147 -8.45 18.92 -14.23
N PHE A 148 -9.23 17.86 -14.05
CA PHE A 148 -8.91 16.54 -14.59
C PHE A 148 -9.43 16.44 -16.02
N SER A 149 -8.79 15.62 -16.86
CA SER A 149 -9.26 15.40 -18.22
C SER A 149 -10.47 14.46 -18.24
N ASP A 150 -11.33 14.56 -19.27
CA ASP A 150 -12.50 13.68 -19.44
C ASP A 150 -12.10 12.21 -19.61
N GLU A 151 -10.87 11.93 -20.01
CA GLU A 151 -10.36 10.56 -20.10
C GLU A 151 -9.97 9.99 -18.72
N GLN A 152 -9.73 10.84 -17.72
CA GLN A 152 -9.45 10.43 -16.35
C GLN A 152 -10.70 10.20 -15.49
N ILE A 153 -11.84 10.85 -15.83
CA ILE A 153 -13.10 10.85 -15.05
C ILE A 153 -14.34 10.74 -15.94
#